data_AF-A0A1Y1IIS7-F1
#
_entry.id   AF-A0A1Y1IIS7-F1
#
_cell.length_a   1.000
_cell.length_b   1.000
_cell.length_c   1.000
_cell.angle_alpha   90.00
_cell.angle_beta   90.00
_cell.angle_gamma   90.00
#
_symmetry.space_group_name_H-M   'P 1'
#
loop_
_entity.id
_entity.type
_entity.pdbx_description
1 polymer ?
#
loop_
_entity_poly.entity_id
_entity_poly.type
_entity_poly.pdbx_seq_one_letter_code
_entity_poly.pdbx_strand_id
1 'polypeptide(L)'
;MPEWSKAAQVKDGADYHRPLPELGGRAWSTRRQWICRAKARPTYKGKHPKTPQLLLLRPLVRALQRGGLHNELEAVWKTYKIGSLVYKHPSHILHRLVSALTFLARKDEVGVIASELIQVDQPIFDNNSVVLTLASLIEAGFETEAQRLADLQFEKHGVRLDVALESKISQKHTDCLGGVKSYELLLKLEGPHRASLPVQAALILHCYFPIKQTDKMWEAYQLGKGFDGNFDTTVMRYMLYELTAADRIANAEEVLEDYYRIRRDSRNRLEELGDGVFTSLFEMYMRDGRPQKVVDMVRQTVEEGYRIKRSVVNFWGMSVRKAGFRNEAKQIDIAIGERKGRRRLQPWKKQEARALGAAMRGRESS
;
A
#
# COMPACT_ATOMS: atom_id res chain seq x y z
N MET A 1 16.39 1.73 35.71
CA MET A 1 16.06 1.16 34.38
C MET A 1 15.43 -0.20 34.64
N PRO A 2 14.14 -0.42 34.36
CA PRO A 2 13.51 -1.68 34.76
C PRO A 2 13.58 -2.74 33.65
N GLU A 3 14.04 -3.90 34.09
CA GLU A 3 14.14 -5.19 33.44
C GLU A 3 12.77 -5.73 33.02
N TRP A 4 12.68 -6.32 31.82
CA TRP A 4 11.62 -7.27 31.48
C TRP A 4 12.27 -8.52 30.90
N SER A 5 12.52 -9.49 31.78
CA SER A 5 12.86 -10.87 31.43
C SER A 5 11.82 -11.80 32.06
N LYS A 6 11.36 -12.77 31.24
CA LYS A 6 10.81 -14.09 31.61
C LYS A 6 9.40 -14.17 32.22
N ALA A 7 8.47 -14.66 31.42
CA ALA A 7 7.65 -15.89 31.62
C ALA A 7 6.73 -16.00 30.37
N ALA A 8 6.47 -17.14 29.74
CA ALA A 8 6.21 -18.45 30.31
C ALA A 8 6.58 -19.59 29.35
N GLN A 9 7.12 -20.68 29.92
CA GLN A 9 7.00 -22.04 29.42
C GLN A 9 5.79 -22.71 30.11
N VAL A 10 5.24 -23.75 29.45
CA VAL A 10 4.32 -24.85 29.88
C VAL A 10 3.31 -25.06 28.73
N LYS A 11 3.03 -26.23 28.16
CA LYS A 11 3.41 -27.65 28.34
C LYS A 11 3.02 -28.41 27.05
N ASP A 12 3.69 -29.54 26.83
CA ASP A 12 3.40 -30.57 25.82
C ASP A 12 1.96 -31.12 25.87
N GLY A 13 1.47 -31.60 24.72
CA GLY A 13 0.29 -32.46 24.66
C GLY A 13 -0.25 -32.78 23.27
N ALA A 14 0.18 -33.94 22.74
CA ALA A 14 -0.57 -34.89 21.91
C ALA A 14 -0.88 -34.62 20.41
N ASP A 15 -0.25 -35.46 19.60
CA ASP A 15 -0.85 -36.36 18.60
C ASP A 15 -1.88 -35.81 17.59
N TYR A 16 -1.42 -35.62 16.34
CA TYR A 16 -2.16 -36.07 15.16
C TYR A 16 -1.21 -36.59 14.08
N HIS A 17 -0.85 -37.87 14.19
CA HIS A 17 -0.51 -38.67 13.03
C HIS A 17 -1.79 -38.97 12.25
N ARG A 18 -1.86 -38.52 10.98
CA ARG A 18 -2.63 -39.22 9.95
C ARG A 18 -1.74 -39.49 8.74
N PRO A 19 -1.66 -40.74 8.27
CA PRO A 19 -0.88 -41.09 7.09
C PRO A 19 -1.63 -40.64 5.83
N LEU A 20 -0.88 -40.11 4.86
CA LEU A 20 -1.35 -39.97 3.49
C LEU A 20 -1.35 -41.35 2.82
N PRO A 21 -2.40 -41.70 2.04
CA PRO A 21 -2.49 -43.00 1.42
C PRO A 21 -1.45 -43.16 0.31
N GLU A 22 -0.75 -44.28 0.37
CA GLU A 22 0.08 -44.82 -0.70
C GLU A 22 -0.78 -45.03 -1.95
N LEU A 23 -0.47 -44.28 -3.02
CA LEU A 23 -0.81 -44.70 -4.37
C LEU A 23 0.47 -45.18 -5.03
N GLY A 24 0.54 -46.49 -5.18
CA GLY A 24 1.66 -47.23 -5.70
C GLY A 24 2.05 -46.84 -7.11
N GLY A 25 3.36 -46.87 -7.32
CA GLY A 25 3.96 -47.68 -8.37
C GLY A 25 3.61 -47.31 -9.81
N ARG A 26 4.51 -46.52 -10.43
CA ARG A 26 5.12 -46.94 -11.68
C ARG A 26 6.53 -46.37 -11.79
N ALA A 27 7.49 -47.27 -11.60
CA ALA A 27 8.92 -47.05 -11.77
C ALA A 27 9.24 -46.67 -13.21
N TRP A 28 9.92 -45.53 -13.40
CA TRP A 28 10.74 -45.28 -14.58
C TRP A 28 12.12 -44.80 -14.14
N SER A 29 13.05 -45.75 -14.18
CA SER A 29 14.49 -45.53 -14.19
C SER A 29 14.89 -44.49 -15.22
N THR A 30 15.77 -43.54 -14.88
CA THR A 30 17.09 -43.40 -15.51
C THR A 30 17.85 -42.18 -14.98
N ARG A 31 18.95 -42.47 -14.27
CA ARG A 31 20.22 -41.73 -14.40
C ARG A 31 20.44 -41.35 -15.87
N ARG A 32 20.54 -40.07 -16.21
CA ARG A 32 21.25 -39.58 -17.41
C ARG A 32 21.53 -38.07 -17.34
N GLN A 33 22.82 -37.78 -17.21
CA GLN A 33 23.57 -36.72 -17.91
C GLN A 33 22.78 -35.50 -18.38
N TRP A 34 22.87 -34.41 -17.62
CA TRP A 34 22.74 -33.04 -18.15
C TRP A 34 24.13 -32.44 -18.32
N ILE A 35 24.91 -33.03 -19.23
CA ILE A 35 26.09 -32.41 -19.83
C ILE A 35 25.83 -32.43 -21.34
N CYS A 36 25.91 -31.25 -21.96
CA CYS A 36 25.86 -31.00 -23.41
C CYS A 36 24.51 -31.15 -24.13
N ARG A 37 23.66 -30.11 -24.07
CA ARG A 37 22.82 -29.69 -25.23
C ARG A 37 22.77 -28.17 -25.38
N ALA A 38 23.94 -27.58 -25.59
CA ALA A 38 24.05 -26.39 -26.42
C ALA A 38 24.14 -26.87 -27.88
N LYS A 39 23.00 -27.05 -28.57
CA LYS A 39 22.95 -27.11 -30.03
C LYS A 39 21.53 -26.78 -30.50
N ALA A 40 21.47 -25.78 -31.39
CA ALA A 40 20.33 -25.24 -32.12
C ALA A 40 19.33 -24.34 -31.35
N ARG A 41 19.61 -23.04 -31.33
CA ARG A 41 18.60 -21.97 -31.36
C ARG A 41 18.84 -21.08 -32.60
N PRO A 42 17.78 -20.50 -33.17
CA PRO A 42 17.82 -19.89 -34.50
C PRO A 42 18.76 -18.68 -34.53
N THR A 43 19.53 -18.56 -35.61
CA THR A 43 20.34 -17.39 -35.93
C THR A 43 19.41 -16.20 -36.17
N TYR A 44 19.23 -15.40 -35.12
CA TYR A 44 18.58 -14.09 -35.21
C TYR A 44 19.51 -13.14 -35.98
N LYS A 45 19.35 -13.09 -37.31
CA LYS A 45 19.93 -12.05 -38.16
C LYS A 45 19.03 -10.81 -38.04
N GLY A 46 19.24 -10.04 -36.98
CA GLY A 46 18.52 -8.79 -36.75
C GLY A 46 19.29 -7.93 -35.75
N LYS A 47 19.80 -6.80 -36.23
CA LYS A 47 20.72 -5.89 -35.54
C LYS A 47 20.14 -5.35 -34.22
N HIS A 48 20.53 -5.93 -33.09
CA HIS A 48 20.75 -5.20 -31.84
C HIS A 48 21.83 -5.91 -31.01
N PRO A 49 23.04 -5.33 -30.86
CA PRO A 49 24.17 -5.96 -30.16
C PRO A 49 24.00 -6.04 -28.63
N LYS A 50 22.84 -5.70 -28.06
CA LYS A 50 22.62 -5.54 -26.60
C LYS A 50 21.72 -6.61 -25.96
N THR A 51 21.18 -7.55 -26.74
CA THR A 51 20.16 -8.52 -26.31
C THR A 51 20.66 -9.88 -25.76
N PRO A 52 21.85 -10.40 -26.10
CA PRO A 52 22.26 -11.75 -25.65
C PRO A 52 22.46 -11.90 -24.13
N GLN A 53 22.87 -10.82 -23.45
CA GLN A 53 23.32 -10.88 -22.06
C GLN A 53 22.16 -10.80 -21.04
N LEU A 54 21.12 -10.02 -21.36
CA LEU A 54 19.84 -9.98 -20.62
C LEU A 54 19.16 -11.35 -20.53
N LEU A 55 19.31 -12.15 -21.58
CA LEU A 55 18.76 -13.51 -21.67
C LEU A 55 19.54 -14.52 -20.80
N LEU A 56 20.80 -14.22 -20.44
CA LEU A 56 21.65 -15.07 -19.61
C LEU A 56 21.61 -14.67 -18.12
N LEU A 57 21.45 -13.38 -17.84
CA LEU A 57 21.34 -12.85 -16.47
C LEU A 57 20.03 -13.24 -15.78
N ARG A 58 18.89 -13.29 -16.50
CA ARG A 58 17.59 -13.65 -15.89
C ARG A 58 17.55 -15.08 -15.34
N PRO A 59 17.96 -16.12 -16.10
CA PRO A 59 18.06 -17.47 -15.57
C PRO A 59 19.03 -17.57 -14.39
N LEU A 60 20.19 -16.92 -14.48
CA LEU A 60 21.19 -16.92 -13.41
C LEU A 60 20.66 -16.29 -12.12
N VAL A 61 20.08 -15.08 -12.19
CA VAL A 61 19.46 -14.41 -11.04
C VAL A 61 18.39 -15.28 -10.39
N ARG A 62 17.57 -15.99 -11.18
CA ARG A 62 16.58 -16.95 -10.65
C ARG A 62 17.22 -18.18 -10.01
N ALA A 63 18.37 -18.63 -10.53
CA ALA A 63 19.13 -19.73 -9.97
C ALA A 63 19.81 -19.35 -8.64
N LEU A 64 20.30 -18.12 -8.54
CA LEU A 64 20.89 -17.56 -7.32
C LEU A 64 19.88 -17.38 -6.20
N GLN A 65 18.69 -16.87 -6.54
CA GLN A 65 17.57 -16.78 -5.60
C GLN A 65 17.09 -18.14 -5.07
N ARG A 66 17.50 -19.25 -5.69
CA ARG A 66 17.19 -20.64 -5.27
C ARG A 66 18.36 -21.32 -4.55
N GLY A 67 19.44 -20.60 -4.24
CA GLY A 67 20.60 -21.11 -3.50
C GLY A 67 21.47 -22.13 -4.25
N GLY A 68 21.27 -22.31 -5.56
CA GLY A 68 21.78 -23.50 -6.25
C GLY A 68 23.18 -23.43 -6.82
N LEU A 69 23.77 -22.25 -7.06
CA LEU A 69 24.78 -22.13 -8.13
C LEU A 69 25.90 -21.12 -7.81
N HIS A 70 26.70 -21.42 -6.78
CA HIS A 70 27.86 -20.61 -6.38
C HIS A 70 28.93 -20.54 -7.48
N ASN A 71 29.24 -21.67 -8.13
CA ASN A 71 30.26 -21.76 -9.19
C ASN A 71 29.84 -21.04 -10.47
N GLU A 72 28.54 -20.98 -10.78
CA GLU A 72 28.05 -20.26 -11.95
C GLU A 72 28.04 -18.74 -11.73
N LEU A 73 27.88 -18.28 -10.48
CA LEU A 73 28.06 -16.86 -10.15
C LEU A 73 29.49 -16.41 -10.36
N GLU A 74 30.46 -17.22 -9.92
CA GLU A 74 31.88 -16.92 -10.11
C GLU A 74 32.25 -16.91 -11.61
N ALA A 75 31.73 -17.87 -12.37
CA ALA A 75 31.88 -17.90 -13.81
C ALA A 75 31.26 -16.67 -14.47
N VAL A 76 30.06 -16.23 -14.06
CA VAL A 76 29.42 -15.02 -14.60
C VAL A 76 30.15 -13.74 -14.20
N TRP A 77 30.57 -13.62 -12.94
CA TRP A 77 31.34 -12.49 -12.44
C TRP A 77 32.63 -12.29 -13.25
N LYS A 78 33.38 -13.38 -13.47
CA LYS A 78 34.61 -13.41 -14.28
C LYS A 78 34.35 -13.20 -15.78
N THR A 79 33.30 -13.82 -16.34
CA THR A 79 33.01 -13.79 -17.78
C THR A 79 32.47 -12.43 -18.24
N TYR A 80 31.67 -11.75 -17.41
CA TYR A 80 31.01 -10.51 -17.78
C TYR A 80 31.68 -9.25 -17.20
N LYS A 81 32.79 -9.39 -16.46
CA LYS A 81 33.46 -8.26 -15.78
C LYS A 81 32.46 -7.38 -15.03
N ILE A 82 31.56 -8.02 -14.28
CA ILE A 82 30.44 -7.34 -13.59
C ILE A 82 30.93 -6.33 -12.54
N GLY A 83 32.14 -6.50 -12.02
CA GLY A 83 32.87 -5.47 -11.26
C GLY A 83 33.42 -4.35 -12.15
N SER A 84 32.66 -3.95 -13.17
CA SER A 84 32.84 -2.70 -13.89
C SER A 84 31.49 -2.34 -14.53
N LEU A 85 30.78 -1.37 -13.96
CA LEU A 85 29.57 -0.73 -14.51
C LEU A 85 29.80 -0.03 -15.87
N VAL A 86 30.96 -0.21 -16.49
CA VAL A 86 31.26 0.09 -17.90
C VAL A 86 30.18 -0.49 -18.84
N TYR A 87 29.43 -1.50 -18.38
CA TYR A 87 28.22 -1.98 -19.04
C TYR A 87 26.96 -1.27 -18.53
N LYS A 88 26.26 -0.59 -19.45
CA LYS A 88 24.89 -0.03 -19.31
C LYS A 88 23.86 -1.14 -19.05
N HIS A 89 23.96 -1.86 -17.94
CA HIS A 89 22.94 -2.81 -17.52
C HIS A 89 21.68 -2.05 -17.15
N PRO A 90 20.49 -2.53 -17.55
CA PRO A 90 19.27 -1.85 -17.19
C PRO A 90 19.06 -1.98 -15.67
N SER A 91 18.72 -0.85 -15.04
CA SER A 91 18.55 -0.66 -13.59
C SER A 91 17.74 -1.76 -12.88
N HIS A 92 16.82 -2.41 -13.59
CA HIS A 92 16.02 -3.53 -13.08
C HIS A 92 16.76 -4.87 -12.88
N ILE A 93 17.97 -5.07 -13.42
CA ILE A 93 18.79 -6.26 -13.13
C ILE A 93 19.66 -6.03 -11.90
N LEU A 94 20.14 -4.80 -11.75
CA LEU A 94 21.10 -4.41 -10.74
C LEU A 94 20.56 -4.68 -9.32
N HIS A 95 19.33 -4.27 -9.01
CA HIS A 95 18.76 -4.57 -7.69
C HIS A 95 18.76 -6.08 -7.41
N ARG A 96 18.43 -6.92 -8.41
CA ARG A 96 18.37 -8.37 -8.22
C ARG A 96 19.74 -8.99 -7.98
N LEU A 97 20.76 -8.45 -8.63
CA LEU A 97 22.14 -8.87 -8.41
C LEU A 97 22.59 -8.48 -7.00
N VAL A 98 22.37 -7.23 -6.61
CA VAL A 98 22.70 -6.77 -5.25
C VAL A 98 21.96 -7.61 -4.21
N SER A 99 20.63 -7.78 -4.33
CA SER A 99 19.86 -8.64 -3.41
C SER A 99 20.37 -10.09 -3.37
N ALA A 100 20.77 -10.67 -4.51
CA ALA A 100 21.29 -12.03 -4.57
C ALA A 100 22.65 -12.15 -3.88
N LEU A 101 23.55 -11.17 -4.06
CA LEU A 101 24.85 -11.14 -3.40
C LEU A 101 24.69 -10.91 -1.89
N THR A 102 23.78 -10.02 -1.48
CA THR A 102 23.41 -9.82 -0.07
C THR A 102 22.89 -11.12 0.55
N PHE A 103 21.99 -11.85 -0.13
CA PHE A 103 21.48 -13.14 0.33
C PHE A 103 22.59 -14.20 0.49
N LEU A 104 23.60 -14.16 -0.38
CA LEU A 104 24.76 -15.07 -0.33
C LEU A 104 25.87 -14.59 0.63
N ALA A 105 25.63 -13.51 1.41
CA ALA A 105 26.61 -12.89 2.30
C ALA A 105 27.93 -12.47 1.60
N ARG A 106 27.88 -12.18 0.30
CA ARG A 106 29.01 -11.75 -0.54
C ARG A 106 29.20 -10.24 -0.44
N LYS A 107 29.60 -9.79 0.76
CA LYS A 107 29.65 -8.36 1.12
C LYS A 107 30.67 -7.59 0.29
N ASP A 108 31.84 -8.17 0.02
CA ASP A 108 32.92 -7.50 -0.73
C ASP A 108 32.47 -7.15 -2.15
N GLU A 109 31.77 -8.05 -2.82
CA GLU A 109 31.24 -7.84 -4.17
C GLU A 109 30.11 -6.81 -4.19
N VAL A 110 29.26 -6.78 -3.16
CA VAL A 110 28.28 -5.71 -2.99
C VAL A 110 28.97 -4.37 -2.82
N GLY A 111 30.06 -4.32 -2.05
CA GLY A 111 30.85 -3.09 -1.84
C GLY A 111 31.48 -2.55 -3.12
N VAL A 112 31.99 -3.43 -4.00
CA VAL A 112 32.47 -3.04 -5.33
C VAL A 112 31.34 -2.41 -6.14
N ILE A 113 30.18 -3.06 -6.21
CA ILE A 113 29.02 -2.52 -6.93
C ILE A 113 28.56 -1.18 -6.33
N ALA A 114 28.45 -1.08 -5.01
CA ALA A 114 28.01 0.13 -4.32
C ALA A 114 28.94 1.31 -4.61
N SER A 115 30.26 1.08 -4.60
CA SER A 115 31.26 2.09 -4.92
C SER A 115 31.15 2.56 -6.37
N GLU A 116 30.98 1.64 -7.32
CA GLU A 116 30.78 1.99 -8.73
C GLU A 116 29.48 2.76 -8.96
N LEU A 117 28.41 2.41 -8.23
CA LEU A 117 27.13 3.13 -8.22
C LEU A 117 27.20 4.54 -7.61
N ILE A 118 28.36 4.98 -7.17
CA ILE A 118 28.55 6.34 -6.70
C ILE A 118 29.57 7.08 -7.56
N GLN A 119 30.57 6.36 -8.06
CA GLN A 119 31.74 6.95 -8.74
C GLN A 119 31.54 7.10 -10.27
N VAL A 120 30.70 6.27 -10.89
CA VAL A 120 30.52 6.23 -12.36
C VAL A 120 29.29 7.03 -12.78
N ASP A 121 29.15 7.32 -14.08
CA ASP A 121 27.89 7.85 -14.63
C ASP A 121 26.74 6.86 -14.37
N GLN A 122 25.79 7.28 -13.54
CA GLN A 122 24.81 6.37 -12.95
C GLN A 122 23.73 5.96 -13.95
N PRO A 123 23.25 4.71 -13.92
CA PRO A 123 22.07 4.37 -14.67
C PRO A 123 20.87 5.14 -14.10
N ILE A 124 19.94 5.53 -14.98
CA ILE A 124 18.64 6.05 -14.55
C ILE A 124 17.85 4.88 -13.95
N PHE A 125 17.51 4.98 -12.67
CA PHE A 125 16.63 4.02 -12.02
C PHE A 125 15.17 4.43 -12.18
N ASP A 126 14.33 3.44 -12.48
CA ASP A 126 12.90 3.62 -12.19
C ASP A 126 12.65 3.57 -10.67
N ASN A 127 11.52 4.13 -10.24
CA ASN A 127 11.11 4.22 -8.84
C ASN A 127 11.21 2.89 -8.06
N ASN A 128 10.86 1.77 -8.67
CA ASN A 128 10.89 0.48 -7.99
C ASN A 128 12.33 -0.04 -7.89
N SER A 129 13.11 0.07 -8.97
CA SER A 129 14.50 -0.34 -8.99
C SER A 129 15.37 0.46 -8.03
N VAL A 130 15.14 1.77 -7.85
CA VAL A 130 15.89 2.57 -6.86
C VAL A 130 15.59 2.09 -5.44
N VAL A 131 14.31 1.94 -5.06
CA VAL A 131 13.93 1.51 -3.71
C VAL A 131 14.51 0.13 -3.39
N LEU A 132 14.39 -0.83 -4.32
CA LEU A 132 14.91 -2.18 -4.13
C LEU A 132 16.45 -2.21 -4.03
N THR A 133 17.14 -1.37 -4.79
CA THR A 133 18.61 -1.29 -4.73
C THR A 133 19.04 -0.69 -3.40
N LEU A 134 18.45 0.43 -2.98
CA LEU A 134 18.72 1.08 -1.70
C LEU A 134 18.46 0.13 -0.53
N ALA A 135 17.31 -0.54 -0.51
CA ALA A 135 16.98 -1.52 0.52
C ALA A 135 18.04 -2.64 0.60
N SER A 136 18.48 -3.16 -0.56
CA SER A 136 19.47 -4.25 -0.59
C SER A 136 20.87 -3.81 -0.14
N LEU A 137 21.27 -2.56 -0.41
CA LEU A 137 22.52 -1.98 0.06
C LEU A 137 22.50 -1.79 1.58
N ILE A 138 21.40 -1.27 2.12
CA ILE A 138 21.18 -1.11 3.56
C ILE A 138 21.25 -2.46 4.28
N GLU A 139 20.59 -3.49 3.73
CA GLU A 139 20.65 -4.86 4.28
C GLU A 139 22.07 -5.45 4.28
N ALA A 140 22.87 -5.12 3.27
CA ALA A 140 24.28 -5.52 3.20
C ALA A 140 25.20 -4.68 4.11
N GLY A 141 24.68 -3.65 4.77
CA GLY A 141 25.42 -2.76 5.66
C GLY A 141 26.16 -1.61 4.97
N PHE A 142 25.72 -1.22 3.77
CA PHE A 142 26.26 -0.10 2.99
C PHE A 142 25.31 1.11 3.04
N GLU A 143 24.99 1.58 4.25
CA GLU A 143 24.00 2.64 4.48
C GLU A 143 24.48 3.99 3.94
N THR A 144 25.78 4.30 4.09
CA THR A 144 26.38 5.54 3.58
C THR A 144 26.35 5.57 2.05
N GLU A 145 26.64 4.46 1.39
CA GLU A 145 26.57 4.33 -0.06
C GLU A 145 25.13 4.42 -0.55
N ALA A 146 24.18 3.80 0.16
CA ALA A 146 22.77 3.92 -0.14
C ALA A 146 22.28 5.37 -0.05
N GLN A 147 22.66 6.11 1.00
CA GLN A 147 22.31 7.53 1.12
C GLN A 147 22.85 8.31 -0.07
N ARG A 148 24.14 8.15 -0.38
CA ARG A 148 24.78 8.88 -1.48
C ARG A 148 24.18 8.54 -2.84
N LEU A 149 23.78 7.28 -3.05
CA LEU A 149 23.06 6.89 -4.26
C LEU A 149 21.68 7.56 -4.34
N ALA A 150 20.94 7.64 -3.23
CA ALA A 150 19.64 8.33 -3.19
C ALA A 150 19.78 9.81 -3.55
N ASP A 151 20.76 10.49 -2.96
CA ASP A 151 21.05 11.91 -3.23
C ASP A 151 21.41 12.12 -4.72
N LEU A 152 22.29 11.28 -5.27
CA LEU A 152 22.68 11.36 -6.69
C LEU A 152 21.50 11.13 -7.65
N GLN A 153 20.59 10.21 -7.33
CA GLN A 153 19.40 9.95 -8.15
C GLN A 153 18.43 11.14 -8.13
N PHE A 154 18.32 11.83 -6.99
CA PHE A 154 17.56 13.06 -6.90
C PHE A 154 18.23 14.20 -7.69
N GLU A 155 19.52 14.46 -7.47
CA GLU A 155 20.25 15.57 -8.10
C GLU A 155 20.34 15.44 -9.62
N LYS A 156 20.65 14.24 -10.13
CA LYS A 156 20.89 14.02 -11.57
C LYS A 156 19.63 13.68 -12.35
N HIS A 157 18.65 13.05 -11.72
CA HIS A 157 17.50 12.47 -12.42
C HIS A 157 16.15 12.88 -11.83
N GLY A 158 16.12 13.68 -10.76
CA GLY A 158 14.89 14.15 -10.12
C GLY A 158 14.10 13.04 -9.43
N VAL A 159 14.70 11.88 -9.17
CA VAL A 159 14.02 10.74 -8.53
C VAL A 159 13.85 11.04 -7.05
N ARG A 160 12.62 11.37 -6.65
CA ARG A 160 12.30 11.64 -5.25
C ARG A 160 11.99 10.36 -4.50
N LEU A 161 12.61 10.18 -3.33
CA LEU A 161 12.52 8.93 -2.56
C LEU A 161 11.11 8.68 -2.00
N ASP A 162 10.35 9.72 -1.65
CA ASP A 162 8.96 9.62 -1.22
C ASP A 162 8.05 9.09 -2.33
N VAL A 163 8.14 9.67 -3.53
CA VAL A 163 7.39 9.22 -4.72
C VAL A 163 7.80 7.80 -5.12
N ALA A 164 9.10 7.49 -5.05
CA ALA A 164 9.60 6.18 -5.40
C ALA A 164 9.08 5.09 -4.44
N LEU A 165 9.10 5.38 -3.13
CA LEU A 165 8.63 4.49 -2.08
C LEU A 165 7.11 4.31 -2.10
N GLU A 166 6.35 5.39 -2.26
CA GLU A 166 4.90 5.32 -2.48
C GLU A 166 4.58 4.41 -3.68
N SER A 167 5.23 4.64 -4.82
CA SER A 167 5.03 3.83 -6.02
C SER A 167 5.38 2.35 -5.78
N LYS A 168 6.47 2.07 -5.07
CA LYS A 168 6.88 0.71 -4.69
C LYS A 168 5.82 0.01 -3.85
N ILE A 169 5.24 0.70 -2.86
CA ILE A 169 4.21 0.17 -1.96
C ILE A 169 2.91 -0.08 -2.73
N SER A 170 2.51 0.86 -3.59
CA SER A 170 1.25 0.78 -4.34
C SER A 170 1.26 -0.24 -5.48
N GLN A 171 2.41 -0.57 -6.06
CA GLN A 171 2.51 -1.44 -7.24
C GLN A 171 2.15 -2.92 -7.00
N LYS A 172 2.23 -3.42 -5.76
CA LYS A 172 2.04 -4.85 -5.48
C LYS A 172 1.14 -5.07 -4.27
N HIS A 173 -0.17 -5.04 -4.51
CA HIS A 173 -1.18 -5.40 -3.49
C HIS A 173 -1.02 -6.82 -2.92
N THR A 174 -0.21 -7.68 -3.54
CA THR A 174 0.09 -9.03 -3.06
C THR A 174 1.38 -9.15 -2.23
N ASP A 175 2.22 -8.10 -2.20
CA ASP A 175 3.53 -8.08 -1.54
C ASP A 175 3.52 -7.06 -0.38
N CYS A 176 2.53 -7.15 0.50
CA CYS A 176 2.34 -6.24 1.63
C CYS A 176 3.59 -6.20 2.52
N LEU A 177 4.15 -7.36 2.86
CA LEU A 177 5.34 -7.48 3.70
C LEU A 177 6.59 -6.87 3.03
N GLY A 178 6.76 -7.05 1.71
CA GLY A 178 7.86 -6.43 0.99
C GLY A 178 7.78 -4.90 0.96
N GLY A 179 6.57 -4.35 0.93
CA GLY A 179 6.32 -2.91 1.05
C GLY A 179 6.72 -2.36 2.43
N VAL A 180 6.25 -2.99 3.50
CA VAL A 180 6.60 -2.61 4.90
C VAL A 180 8.10 -2.69 5.12
N LYS A 181 8.72 -3.82 4.72
CA LYS A 181 10.16 -4.01 4.85
C LYS A 181 10.97 -2.94 4.10
N SER A 182 10.54 -2.58 2.90
CA SER A 182 11.19 -1.49 2.14
C SER A 182 11.07 -0.16 2.89
N TYR A 183 9.90 0.16 3.45
CA TYR A 183 9.72 1.37 4.24
C TYR A 183 10.64 1.40 5.47
N GLU A 184 10.65 0.34 6.27
CA GLU A 184 11.48 0.23 7.48
C GLU A 184 12.98 0.34 7.18
N LEU A 185 13.47 -0.31 6.12
CA LEU A 185 14.86 -0.20 5.71
C LEU A 185 15.20 1.23 5.28
N LEU A 186 14.35 1.85 4.47
CA LEU A 186 14.60 3.19 3.95
C LEU A 186 14.46 4.28 5.02
N LEU A 187 13.82 4.03 6.16
CA LEU A 187 13.85 4.97 7.30
C LEU A 187 15.28 5.24 7.81
N LYS A 188 16.25 4.37 7.52
CA LYS A 188 17.67 4.61 7.82
C LYS A 188 18.30 5.70 6.96
N LEU A 189 17.71 6.01 5.82
CA LEU A 189 18.16 7.09 4.92
C LEU A 189 17.45 8.39 5.25
N GLU A 190 18.18 9.50 5.23
CA GLU A 190 17.61 10.84 5.27
C GLU A 190 16.87 11.14 3.97
N GLY A 191 15.72 11.81 4.09
CA GLY A 191 14.93 12.19 2.92
C GLY A 191 13.46 12.48 3.21
N PRO A 192 12.73 12.98 2.19
CA PRO A 192 11.34 13.39 2.32
C PRO A 192 10.37 12.25 2.63
N HIS A 193 10.74 10.99 2.32
CA HIS A 193 9.91 9.81 2.55
C HIS A 193 9.60 9.58 4.04
N ARG A 194 10.46 10.05 4.95
CA ARG A 194 10.22 9.98 6.40
C ARG A 194 9.02 10.82 6.84
N ALA A 195 8.78 11.94 6.16
CA ALA A 195 7.73 12.91 6.46
C ALA A 195 6.70 13.02 5.31
N SER A 196 6.33 11.89 4.73
CA SER A 196 5.50 11.85 3.52
C SER A 196 4.12 11.28 3.80
N LEU A 197 3.09 12.14 3.69
CA LEU A 197 1.69 11.73 3.76
C LEU A 197 1.34 10.68 2.69
N PRO A 198 1.75 10.80 1.40
CA PRO A 198 1.54 9.74 0.41
C PRO A 198 2.11 8.37 0.80
N VAL A 199 3.29 8.34 1.42
CA VAL A 199 3.88 7.07 1.91
C VAL A 199 3.03 6.47 3.03
N GLN A 200 2.56 7.28 3.99
CA GLN A 200 1.67 6.79 5.06
C GLN A 200 0.33 6.30 4.50
N ALA A 201 -0.26 7.01 3.54
CA ALA A 201 -1.47 6.60 2.85
C ALA A 201 -1.29 5.26 2.14
N ALA A 202 -0.19 5.09 1.40
CA ALA A 202 0.12 3.86 0.70
C ALA A 202 0.33 2.67 1.66
N LEU A 203 1.00 2.90 2.81
CA LEU A 203 1.16 1.88 3.85
C LEU A 203 -0.18 1.42 4.41
N ILE A 204 -1.09 2.36 4.73
CA ILE A 204 -2.43 2.03 5.24
C ILE A 204 -3.18 1.19 4.20
N LEU A 205 -3.25 1.65 2.94
CA LEU A 205 -4.09 1.04 1.90
C LEU A 205 -3.56 -0.29 1.37
N HIS A 206 -2.24 -0.41 1.20
CA HIS A 206 -1.65 -1.50 0.42
C HIS A 206 -0.81 -2.46 1.25
N CYS A 207 -0.42 -2.05 2.45
CA CYS A 207 0.36 -2.90 3.35
C CYS A 207 -0.47 -3.36 4.55
N TYR A 208 -0.97 -2.45 5.39
CA TYR A 208 -1.53 -2.80 6.68
C TYR A 208 -3.00 -3.25 6.62
N PHE A 209 -3.83 -2.61 5.79
CA PHE A 209 -5.23 -3.01 5.64
C PHE A 209 -5.40 -4.46 5.11
N PRO A 210 -4.71 -4.90 4.03
CA PRO A 210 -4.89 -6.26 3.51
C PRO A 210 -4.54 -7.37 4.51
N ILE A 211 -3.62 -7.11 5.43
CA ILE A 211 -3.19 -8.05 6.48
C ILE A 211 -3.82 -7.75 7.85
N LYS A 212 -4.80 -6.83 7.91
CA LYS A 212 -5.56 -6.46 9.11
C LYS A 212 -4.71 -6.07 10.32
N GLN A 213 -3.66 -5.28 10.08
CA GLN A 213 -2.80 -4.75 11.14
C GLN A 213 -3.37 -3.40 11.64
N THR A 214 -4.49 -3.45 12.37
CA THR A 214 -5.24 -2.25 12.81
C THR A 214 -4.37 -1.26 13.58
N ASP A 215 -3.52 -1.73 14.50
CA ASP A 215 -2.67 -0.86 15.31
C ASP A 215 -1.62 -0.14 14.44
N LYS A 216 -1.06 -0.82 13.43
CA LYS A 216 -0.14 -0.22 12.46
C LYS A 216 -0.81 0.78 11.53
N MET A 217 -2.06 0.50 11.12
CA MET A 217 -2.87 1.48 10.39
C MET A 217 -3.07 2.76 11.22
N TRP A 218 -3.38 2.61 12.50
CA TRP A 218 -3.56 3.74 13.41
C TRP A 218 -2.28 4.54 13.63
N GLU A 219 -1.15 3.87 13.88
CA GLU A 219 0.17 4.51 13.98
C GLU A 219 0.49 5.33 12.72
N ALA A 220 0.32 4.74 11.53
CA ALA A 220 0.56 5.42 10.26
C ALA A 220 -0.40 6.60 10.02
N TYR A 221 -1.66 6.47 10.42
CA TYR A 221 -2.65 7.54 10.32
C TYR A 221 -2.28 8.72 11.23
N GLN A 222 -1.95 8.45 12.49
CA GLN A 222 -1.52 9.49 13.43
C GLN A 222 -0.23 10.19 12.98
N LEU A 223 0.74 9.42 12.48
CA LEU A 223 1.97 9.97 11.93
C LEU A 223 1.68 10.87 10.71
N GLY A 224 0.83 10.41 9.79
CA GLY A 224 0.46 11.16 8.59
C GLY A 224 -0.28 12.46 8.88
N LYS A 225 -1.10 12.52 9.94
CA LYS A 225 -1.75 13.76 10.40
C LYS A 225 -0.76 14.86 10.79
N GLY A 226 0.47 14.50 11.14
CA GLY A 226 1.54 15.46 11.44
C GLY A 226 2.20 16.08 10.20
N PHE A 227 1.85 15.64 8.99
CA PHE A 227 2.45 16.10 7.74
C PHE A 227 1.51 17.05 6.97
N ASP A 228 2.09 17.82 6.06
CA ASP A 228 1.34 18.77 5.23
C ASP A 228 0.30 18.06 4.35
N GLY A 229 -0.93 18.54 4.41
CA GLY A 229 -2.05 18.03 3.63
C GLY A 229 -3.09 17.30 4.48
N ASN A 230 -3.94 16.53 3.80
CA ASN A 230 -5.02 15.77 4.42
C ASN A 230 -5.11 14.41 3.76
N PHE A 231 -5.40 13.36 4.52
CA PHE A 231 -5.73 12.06 3.94
C PHE A 231 -6.94 12.16 3.01
N ASP A 232 -6.91 11.39 1.94
CA ASP A 232 -8.06 11.28 1.05
C ASP A 232 -9.20 10.46 1.69
N THR A 233 -10.38 10.54 1.10
CA THR A 233 -11.57 9.78 1.54
C THR A 233 -11.33 8.27 1.49
N THR A 234 -10.47 7.78 0.59
CA THR A 234 -10.20 6.35 0.46
C THR A 234 -9.48 5.83 1.69
N VAL A 235 -8.40 6.49 2.13
CA VAL A 235 -7.69 6.15 3.37
C VAL A 235 -8.65 6.20 4.56
N MET A 236 -9.42 7.28 4.72
CA MET A 236 -10.38 7.42 5.83
C MET A 236 -11.44 6.31 5.82
N ARG A 237 -11.95 5.94 4.63
CA ARG A 237 -12.90 4.83 4.47
C ARG A 237 -12.31 3.51 4.97
N TYR A 238 -11.08 3.18 4.57
CA TYR A 238 -10.41 1.95 5.01
C TYR A 238 -10.07 1.96 6.50
N MET A 239 -9.64 3.11 7.03
CA MET A 239 -9.45 3.31 8.46
C MET A 239 -10.75 3.06 9.23
N LEU A 240 -11.87 3.64 8.80
CA LEU A 240 -13.15 3.46 9.47
C LEU A 240 -13.64 2.01 9.40
N TYR A 241 -13.49 1.33 8.26
CA TYR A 241 -13.83 -0.10 8.17
C TYR A 241 -13.05 -0.94 9.18
N GLU A 242 -11.74 -0.75 9.26
CA GLU A 242 -10.91 -1.56 10.15
C GLU A 242 -11.15 -1.20 11.63
N LEU A 243 -11.21 0.08 11.96
CA LEU A 243 -11.43 0.54 13.34
C LEU A 243 -12.81 0.12 13.88
N THR A 244 -13.85 0.14 13.03
CA THR A 244 -15.17 -0.36 13.42
C THR A 244 -15.24 -1.88 13.54
N ALA A 245 -14.50 -2.61 12.69
CA ALA A 245 -14.38 -4.07 12.83
C ALA A 245 -13.64 -4.48 14.12
N ALA A 246 -12.66 -3.68 14.54
CA ALA A 246 -11.87 -3.89 15.76
C ALA A 246 -12.47 -3.25 17.03
N ASP A 247 -13.69 -2.71 16.96
CA ASP A 247 -14.38 -2.01 18.07
C ASP A 247 -13.52 -0.89 18.73
N ARG A 248 -12.68 -0.22 17.93
CA ARG A 248 -11.85 0.93 18.34
C ARG A 248 -12.66 2.24 18.26
N ILE A 249 -13.69 2.37 19.09
CA ILE A 249 -14.71 3.43 18.98
C ILE A 249 -14.11 4.83 18.98
N ALA A 250 -13.25 5.16 19.95
CA ALA A 250 -12.65 6.49 20.06
C ALA A 250 -11.86 6.87 18.81
N ASN A 251 -11.06 5.93 18.29
CA ASN A 251 -10.25 6.15 17.09
C ASN A 251 -11.14 6.31 15.84
N ALA A 252 -12.22 5.52 15.73
CA ALA A 252 -13.16 5.64 14.61
C ALA A 252 -13.89 7.00 14.64
N GLU A 253 -14.27 7.48 15.82
CA GLU A 253 -14.86 8.81 16.00
C GLU A 253 -13.88 9.93 15.59
N GLU A 254 -12.59 9.80 15.93
CA GLU A 254 -11.57 10.77 15.51
C GLU A 254 -11.41 10.83 13.99
N VAL A 255 -11.33 9.68 13.31
CA VAL A 255 -11.25 9.65 11.82
C VAL A 255 -12.50 10.25 11.18
N LEU A 256 -13.68 9.99 11.76
CA LEU A 256 -14.94 10.54 11.26
C LEU A 256 -15.00 12.07 11.44
N GLU A 257 -14.50 12.57 12.58
CA GLU A 257 -14.39 14.01 12.83
C GLU A 257 -13.42 14.68 11.85
N ASP A 258 -12.23 14.08 11.63
CA ASP A 258 -11.26 14.55 10.64
C ASP A 258 -11.91 14.62 9.24
N TYR A 259 -12.66 13.59 8.83
CA TYR A 259 -13.39 13.58 7.55
C TYR A 259 -14.34 14.77 7.43
N TYR A 260 -15.16 15.03 8.46
CA TYR A 260 -16.11 16.15 8.43
C TYR A 260 -15.41 17.50 8.41
N ARG A 261 -14.34 17.68 9.20
CA ARG A 261 -13.51 18.90 9.17
C ARG A 261 -13.02 19.18 7.75
N ILE A 262 -12.38 18.19 7.13
CA ILE A 262 -11.78 18.33 5.80
C ILE A 262 -12.85 18.58 4.73
N ARG A 263 -14.02 17.96 4.86
CA ARG A 263 -15.15 18.18 3.95
C ARG A 263 -15.67 19.62 4.00
N ARG A 264 -15.79 20.20 5.20
CA ARG A 264 -16.23 21.60 5.38
C ARG A 264 -15.24 22.57 4.75
N ASP A 265 -13.94 22.33 4.97
CA ASP A 265 -12.87 23.16 4.42
C ASP A 265 -12.79 23.06 2.89
N SER A 266 -13.07 21.88 2.35
CA SER A 266 -12.91 21.57 0.91
C SER A 266 -14.11 21.95 0.03
N ARG A 267 -15.13 22.66 0.56
CA ARG A 267 -16.35 23.15 -0.12
C ARG A 267 -16.73 22.37 -1.40
N ASN A 268 -17.08 21.08 -1.24
CA ASN A 268 -17.60 20.13 -2.25
C ASN A 268 -16.62 19.29 -3.09
N ARG A 269 -15.30 19.28 -2.82
CA ARG A 269 -14.37 18.44 -3.59
C ARG A 269 -14.10 17.05 -3.01
N LEU A 270 -14.47 16.81 -1.76
CA LEU A 270 -14.17 15.54 -1.09
C LEU A 270 -15.21 14.48 -1.44
N GLU A 271 -14.75 13.29 -1.84
CA GLU A 271 -15.61 12.16 -2.13
C GLU A 271 -16.43 11.73 -0.90
N GLU A 272 -17.58 11.09 -1.14
CA GLU A 272 -18.41 10.51 -0.08
C GLU A 272 -17.81 9.18 0.44
N LEU A 273 -17.84 8.96 1.76
CA LEU A 273 -17.31 7.73 2.40
C LEU A 273 -18.01 6.43 1.92
N GLY A 274 -19.19 6.52 1.30
CA GLY A 274 -20.07 5.41 0.95
C GLY A 274 -21.01 5.00 2.10
N ASP A 275 -22.18 4.43 1.76
CA ASP A 275 -23.17 3.96 2.75
C ASP A 275 -22.58 2.88 3.68
N GLY A 276 -21.68 2.03 3.16
CA GLY A 276 -21.13 0.89 3.90
C GLY A 276 -20.32 1.27 5.13
N VAL A 277 -19.61 2.40 5.10
CA VAL A 277 -18.88 2.91 6.27
C VAL A 277 -19.83 3.28 7.39
N PHE A 278 -20.90 4.01 7.06
CA PHE A 278 -21.91 4.39 8.06
C PHE A 278 -22.69 3.18 8.59
N THR A 279 -22.90 2.13 7.78
CA THR A 279 -23.43 0.86 8.27
C THR A 279 -22.48 0.21 9.28
N SER A 280 -21.18 0.24 9.04
CA SER A 280 -20.18 -0.32 9.97
C SER A 280 -20.13 0.46 11.30
N LEU A 281 -20.19 1.80 11.23
CA LEU A 281 -20.33 2.66 12.41
C LEU A 281 -21.64 2.41 13.16
N PHE A 282 -22.76 2.26 12.45
CA PHE A 282 -24.04 1.89 13.03
C PHE A 282 -23.94 0.58 13.81
N GLU A 283 -23.39 -0.47 13.20
CA GLU A 283 -23.24 -1.78 13.84
C GLU A 283 -22.33 -1.69 15.07
N MET A 284 -21.20 -0.99 14.98
CA MET A 284 -20.29 -0.75 16.10
C MET A 284 -21.01 -0.06 17.28
N TYR A 285 -21.70 1.06 17.04
CA TYR A 285 -22.41 1.77 18.11
C TYR A 285 -23.56 0.96 18.72
N MET A 286 -24.23 0.13 17.92
CA MET A 286 -25.28 -0.76 18.43
C MET A 286 -24.71 -1.89 19.27
N ARG A 287 -23.54 -2.47 18.91
CA ARG A 287 -22.83 -3.45 19.74
C ARG A 287 -22.39 -2.86 21.07
N ASP A 288 -21.90 -1.61 21.05
CA ASP A 288 -21.46 -0.88 22.25
C ASP A 288 -22.63 -0.36 23.12
N GLY A 289 -23.89 -0.55 22.69
CA GLY A 289 -25.05 -0.10 23.45
C GLY A 289 -25.22 1.42 23.49
N ARG A 290 -24.69 2.15 22.49
CA ARG A 290 -24.77 3.62 22.37
C ARG A 290 -25.67 4.05 21.20
N PRO A 291 -26.98 3.77 21.22
CA PRO A 291 -27.90 4.12 20.13
C PRO A 291 -28.01 5.63 19.91
N GLN A 292 -27.76 6.45 20.92
CA GLN A 292 -27.75 7.91 20.77
C GLN A 292 -26.66 8.37 19.78
N LYS A 293 -25.50 7.71 19.74
CA LYS A 293 -24.46 7.99 18.74
C LYS A 293 -24.93 7.73 17.32
N VAL A 294 -25.82 6.75 17.11
CA VAL A 294 -26.46 6.51 15.80
C VAL A 294 -27.35 7.70 15.42
N VAL A 295 -28.13 8.23 16.37
CA VAL A 295 -28.97 9.42 16.14
C VAL A 295 -28.09 10.61 15.74
N ASP A 296 -27.02 10.85 16.49
CA ASP A 296 -26.11 11.98 16.30
C ASP A 296 -25.41 11.87 14.94
N MET A 297 -24.94 10.68 14.58
CA MET A 297 -24.38 10.38 13.25
C MET A 297 -25.39 10.67 12.13
N VAL A 298 -26.65 10.23 12.26
CA VAL A 298 -27.69 10.51 11.26
C VAL A 298 -27.94 12.01 11.14
N ARG A 299 -28.06 12.74 12.26
CA ARG A 299 -28.23 14.21 12.24
C ARG A 299 -27.06 14.91 11.55
N GLN A 300 -25.83 14.55 11.90
CA GLN A 300 -24.63 15.12 11.30
C GLN A 300 -24.56 14.84 9.80
N THR A 301 -24.93 13.64 9.34
CA THR A 301 -24.98 13.33 7.90
C THR A 301 -26.02 14.17 7.16
N VAL A 302 -27.15 14.50 7.80
CA VAL A 302 -28.19 15.39 7.22
C VAL A 302 -27.69 16.83 7.16
N GLU A 303 -27.04 17.31 8.22
CA GLU A 303 -26.47 18.65 8.33
C GLU A 303 -25.39 18.90 7.26
N GLU A 304 -24.45 17.96 7.13
CA GLU A 304 -23.34 17.98 6.16
C GLU A 304 -23.81 17.69 4.71
N GLY A 305 -25.12 17.54 4.49
CA GLY A 305 -25.73 17.30 3.19
C GLY A 305 -25.44 15.92 2.59
N TYR A 306 -24.85 15.01 3.37
CA TYR A 306 -24.44 13.68 2.92
C TYR A 306 -25.64 12.82 2.51
N ARG A 307 -25.49 12.00 1.46
CA ARG A 307 -26.57 11.17 0.94
C ARG A 307 -26.45 9.70 1.29
N ILE A 308 -26.91 9.38 2.50
CA ILE A 308 -27.24 8.00 2.86
C ILE A 308 -28.53 7.56 2.15
N LYS A 309 -28.53 6.36 1.57
CA LYS A 309 -29.73 5.75 0.98
C LYS A 309 -30.84 5.63 2.01
N ARG A 310 -32.07 5.99 1.62
CA ARG A 310 -33.23 5.96 2.52
C ARG A 310 -33.53 4.55 3.07
N SER A 311 -33.34 3.52 2.24
CA SER A 311 -33.51 2.12 2.67
C SER A 311 -32.58 1.76 3.83
N VAL A 312 -31.34 2.25 3.79
CA VAL A 312 -30.33 2.03 4.83
C VAL A 312 -30.74 2.71 6.14
N VAL A 313 -31.10 4.00 6.11
CA VAL A 313 -31.48 4.71 7.35
C VAL A 313 -32.80 4.15 7.93
N ASN A 314 -33.77 3.77 7.09
CA ASN A 314 -34.98 3.09 7.55
C ASN A 314 -34.66 1.76 8.26
N PHE A 315 -33.72 0.99 7.71
CA PHE A 315 -33.26 -0.25 8.33
C PHE A 315 -32.62 0.01 9.70
N TRP A 316 -31.81 1.06 9.84
CA TRP A 316 -31.25 1.46 11.14
C TRP A 316 -32.34 1.83 12.14
N GLY A 317 -33.30 2.68 11.75
CA GLY A 317 -34.43 3.06 12.62
C GLY A 317 -35.24 1.85 13.12
N MET A 318 -35.48 0.86 12.25
CA MET A 318 -36.13 -0.40 12.65
C MET A 318 -35.26 -1.22 13.61
N SER A 319 -33.96 -1.30 13.36
CA SER A 319 -33.02 -2.09 14.16
C SER A 319 -32.85 -1.50 15.57
N VAL A 320 -32.71 -0.18 15.67
CA VAL A 320 -32.68 0.56 16.94
C VAL A 320 -33.98 0.32 17.74
N ARG A 321 -35.14 0.35 17.06
CA ARG A 321 -36.44 0.06 17.69
C ARG A 321 -36.55 -1.38 18.20
N LYS A 322 -36.07 -2.36 17.42
CA LYS A 322 -36.05 -3.78 17.81
C LYS A 322 -35.14 -4.04 19.01
N ALA A 323 -34.05 -3.28 19.14
CA ALA A 323 -33.16 -3.33 20.30
C ALA A 323 -33.73 -2.65 21.57
N GLY A 324 -34.95 -2.09 21.51
CA GLY A 324 -35.64 -1.47 22.66
C GLY A 324 -35.51 0.05 22.75
N PHE A 325 -34.70 0.67 21.90
CA PHE A 325 -34.40 2.12 21.92
C PHE A 325 -35.43 2.93 21.12
N ARG A 326 -36.68 2.94 21.61
CA ARG A 326 -37.82 3.54 20.89
C ARG A 326 -37.68 5.05 20.66
N ASN A 327 -37.09 5.76 21.62
CA ASN A 327 -36.94 7.22 21.56
C ASN A 327 -35.93 7.62 20.48
N GLU A 328 -34.80 6.93 20.43
CA GLU A 328 -33.72 7.11 19.47
C GLU A 328 -34.19 6.78 18.06
N ALA A 329 -34.94 5.68 17.89
CA ALA A 329 -35.56 5.35 16.61
C ALA A 329 -36.49 6.47 16.10
N LYS A 330 -37.29 7.08 16.99
CA LYS A 330 -38.15 8.21 16.66
C LYS A 330 -37.34 9.45 16.26
N GLN A 331 -36.20 9.71 16.93
CA GLN A 331 -35.31 10.81 16.57
C GLN A 331 -34.66 10.62 15.19
N ILE A 332 -34.28 9.39 14.84
CA ILE A 332 -33.80 9.05 13.50
C ILE A 332 -34.89 9.35 12.44
N ASP A 333 -36.13 8.93 12.69
CA ASP A 333 -37.26 9.20 11.79
C ASP A 333 -37.48 10.72 11.58
N ILE A 334 -37.35 11.53 12.64
CA ILE A 334 -37.47 13.00 12.60
C ILE A 334 -36.35 13.61 11.76
N ALA A 335 -35.08 13.25 12.01
CA ALA A 335 -33.93 13.78 11.27
C ALA A 335 -34.03 13.50 9.75
N ILE A 336 -34.53 12.32 9.37
CA ILE A 336 -34.81 11.99 7.96
C ILE A 336 -35.96 12.85 7.40
N GLY A 337 -36.98 13.13 8.22
CA GLY A 337 -38.11 13.98 7.87
C GLY A 337 -37.69 15.42 7.54
N GLU A 338 -36.83 16.03 8.36
CA GLU A 338 -36.29 17.37 8.16
C GLU A 338 -35.56 17.53 6.83
N ARG A 339 -34.83 16.49 6.41
CA ARG A 339 -34.18 16.42 5.10
C ARG A 339 -35.16 16.58 3.93
N LYS A 340 -36.39 16.04 4.06
CA LYS A 340 -37.45 16.21 3.04
C LYS A 340 -37.95 17.66 2.99
N GLY A 341 -38.05 18.32 4.14
CA GLY A 341 -38.43 19.74 4.24
C GLY A 341 -37.44 20.64 3.50
N ARG A 342 -36.13 20.47 3.73
CA ARG A 342 -35.08 21.24 3.05
C ARG A 342 -35.09 21.06 1.51
N ARG A 343 -35.39 19.85 1.01
CA ARG A 343 -35.55 19.61 -0.44
C ARG A 343 -36.82 20.26 -1.02
N ARG A 344 -37.90 20.33 -0.25
CA ARG A 344 -39.16 20.99 -0.66
C ARG A 344 -39.06 22.52 -0.61
N LEU A 345 -38.16 23.08 0.19
CA LEU A 345 -37.93 24.52 0.36
C LEU A 345 -36.95 25.16 -0.64
N GLN A 346 -36.46 24.42 -1.64
CA GLN A 346 -35.78 25.02 -2.81
C GLN A 346 -36.60 25.05 -4.13
N PRO A 347 -37.88 25.46 -4.17
CA PRO A 347 -38.58 25.74 -5.44
C PRO A 347 -38.02 26.99 -6.13
N TRP A 348 -37.56 27.99 -5.37
CA TRP A 348 -37.12 29.28 -5.88
C TRP A 348 -35.83 29.17 -6.71
N LYS A 349 -34.87 28.31 -6.35
CA LYS A 349 -33.70 28.03 -7.21
C LYS A 349 -34.07 27.38 -8.55
N LYS A 350 -35.18 26.64 -8.59
CA LYS A 350 -35.73 26.06 -9.84
C LYS A 350 -36.42 27.13 -10.69
N GLN A 351 -36.97 28.17 -10.07
CA GLN A 351 -37.52 29.34 -10.76
C GLN A 351 -36.41 30.29 -11.25
N GLU A 352 -35.37 30.54 -10.46
CA GLU A 352 -34.18 31.32 -10.88
C GLU A 352 -33.44 30.65 -12.03
N ALA A 353 -33.21 29.34 -11.98
CA ALA A 353 -32.58 28.61 -13.09
C ALA A 353 -33.45 28.63 -14.36
N ARG A 354 -34.78 28.62 -14.23
CA ARG A 354 -35.71 28.78 -15.36
C ARG A 354 -35.73 30.21 -15.90
N ALA A 355 -35.66 31.22 -15.03
CA ALA A 355 -35.61 32.63 -15.39
C ALA A 355 -34.28 32.97 -16.10
N LEU A 356 -33.15 32.48 -15.60
CA LEU A 356 -31.84 32.60 -16.24
C LEU A 356 -31.81 31.89 -17.60
N GLY A 357 -32.35 30.66 -17.68
CA GLY A 357 -32.45 29.94 -18.95
C GLY A 357 -33.41 30.57 -19.97
N ALA A 358 -34.43 31.31 -19.52
CA ALA A 358 -35.30 32.08 -20.41
C ALA A 358 -34.62 33.38 -20.90
N ALA A 359 -33.91 34.07 -20.00
CA ALA A 359 -33.16 35.28 -20.32
C ALA A 359 -32.02 35.03 -21.32
N MET A 360 -31.32 33.89 -21.22
CA MET A 360 -30.27 33.55 -22.18
C MET A 360 -30.83 33.23 -23.58
N ARG A 361 -31.97 32.52 -23.67
CA ARG A 361 -32.61 32.23 -24.97
C ARG A 361 -33.18 33.46 -25.66
N GLY A 362 -33.65 34.44 -24.89
CA GLY A 362 -34.10 35.74 -25.44
C GLY A 362 -32.99 36.55 -26.11
N ARG A 363 -31.74 36.42 -25.67
CA ARG A 363 -30.59 37.13 -26.26
C ARG A 363 -30.04 36.50 -27.54
N GLU A 364 -30.33 35.23 -27.81
CA GLU A 364 -29.94 34.57 -29.06
C GLU A 364 -30.95 34.78 -30.20
N SER A 365 -32.09 35.39 -29.90
CA SER A 365 -33.20 35.61 -30.84
C SER A 365 -33.31 37.07 -31.32
N SER A 366 -32.38 37.94 -30.89
CA SER A 366 -32.28 39.36 -31.26
C SER A 366 -30.94 39.57 -31.95
#